data_AF-A0A016W3H1-F1
#
_entry.id   AF-A0A016W3H1-F1
#
_cell.length_a   1.000
_cell.length_b   1.000
_cell.length_c   1.000
_cell.angle_alpha   90.00
_cell.angle_beta   90.00
_cell.angle_gamma   90.00
#
_symmetry.space_group_name_H-M   'P 1'
#
loop_
_entity.id
_entity.type
_entity.pdbx_description
1 polymer ?
#
loop_
_entity_poly.entity_id
_entity_poly.type
_entity_poly.pdbx_seq_one_letter_code
_entity_poly.pdbx_strand_id
1 'polypeptide(L)'
;MRKKGLNVEDIGCLTTRTRYIVLFLGSACISSIASNMVVLNFTLICMGSDLNDTNSIDLENRGPYDYSQSEKSYLMWAVAIGTLVAAWPFHWGFHWDGHQLIAPTHKTRCYQKYGARSVFFTAGMISTISTAIMPITATYSWPAFLAARFLQGVSFGADFAAIGLIVVHWASLKQHGLFISLLSSFSQISVMFTMPVAGELCESSLGWPSVYYLHAAVSAVLFSAWFYYYRNNPAKHPAMTEIELEKIQRGKGEVKEKEPTPIRV
;
A
#
# COMPACT_ATOMS: atom_id res chain seq x y z
N MET A 1 36.27 -7.54 21.20
CA MET A 1 35.69 -6.33 21.84
C MET A 1 34.54 -6.76 22.73
N ARG A 2 34.60 -6.41 24.02
CA ARG A 2 33.69 -6.84 25.10
C ARG A 2 32.27 -6.34 24.82
N LYS A 3 31.29 -7.23 24.60
CA LYS A 3 29.86 -6.88 24.63
C LYS A 3 29.56 -6.39 26.05
N LYS A 4 29.26 -5.10 26.22
CA LYS A 4 28.68 -4.59 27.47
C LYS A 4 27.34 -5.30 27.65
N GLY A 5 27.22 -6.11 28.70
CA GLY A 5 25.93 -6.62 29.13
C GLY A 5 25.06 -5.43 29.48
N LEU A 6 24.00 -5.19 28.70
CA LEU A 6 22.93 -4.31 29.13
C LEU A 6 22.21 -5.04 30.28
N ASN A 7 22.14 -4.39 31.43
CA ASN A 7 21.31 -4.84 32.55
C ASN A 7 19.86 -4.98 32.06
N VAL A 8 19.23 -6.09 32.46
CA VAL A 8 17.85 -6.46 32.12
C VAL A 8 16.83 -5.43 32.64
N GLU A 9 17.23 -4.55 33.55
CA GLU A 9 16.37 -3.62 34.28
C GLU A 9 15.99 -2.34 33.51
N ASP A 10 16.70 -1.98 32.43
CA ASP A 10 16.39 -0.80 31.59
C ASP A 10 15.61 -1.13 30.30
N ILE A 11 15.12 -2.36 30.16
CA ILE A 11 14.36 -2.76 28.97
C ILE A 11 12.92 -2.25 29.12
N GLY A 12 12.67 -1.04 28.65
CA GLY A 12 11.31 -0.49 28.55
C GLY A 12 10.35 -1.50 27.91
N CYS A 13 9.12 -1.56 28.41
CA CYS A 13 8.09 -2.56 28.04
C CYS A 13 7.86 -2.68 26.50
N LEU A 14 8.13 -1.60 25.75
CA LEU A 14 7.99 -1.53 24.30
C LEU A 14 9.14 -2.19 23.53
N THR A 15 10.35 -2.26 24.10
CA THR A 15 11.56 -2.77 23.43
C THR A 15 11.49 -4.29 23.20
N THR A 16 10.69 -4.99 23.99
CA THR A 16 10.47 -6.45 23.85
C THR A 16 9.32 -6.80 22.90
N ARG A 17 8.65 -5.81 22.28
CA ARG A 17 7.46 -6.01 21.42
C ARG A 17 7.58 -5.38 20.03
N THR A 18 8.80 -5.09 19.58
CA THR A 18 9.09 -4.38 18.32
C THR A 18 8.39 -4.99 17.09
N ARG A 19 8.26 -6.32 16.99
CA ARG A 19 7.56 -6.98 15.88
C ARG A 19 6.07 -6.64 15.79
N TYR A 20 5.41 -6.42 16.93
CA TYR A 20 3.98 -6.08 16.97
C TYR A 20 3.74 -4.61 16.61
N ILE A 21 4.70 -3.74 16.94
CA ILE A 21 4.67 -2.34 16.49
C ILE A 21 4.82 -2.29 14.97
N VAL A 22 5.74 -3.06 14.40
CA VAL A 22 5.88 -3.19 12.94
C VAL A 22 4.62 -3.77 12.30
N LEU A 23 4.01 -4.78 12.91
CA LEU A 23 2.75 -5.36 12.44
C LEU A 23 1.63 -4.32 12.41
N PHE A 24 1.43 -3.57 13.49
CA PHE A 24 0.41 -2.52 13.58
C PHE A 24 0.66 -1.42 12.56
N LEU A 25 1.89 -0.90 12.50
CA LEU A 25 2.26 0.14 11.54
C LEU A 25 2.10 -0.32 10.09
N GLY A 26 2.52 -1.54 9.77
CA GLY A 26 2.34 -2.14 8.45
C GLY A 26 0.86 -2.30 8.09
N SER A 27 0.05 -2.83 9.01
CA SER A 27 -1.39 -2.96 8.83
C SER A 27 -2.06 -1.60 8.60
N ALA A 28 -1.67 -0.56 9.35
CA ALA A 28 -2.17 0.80 9.17
C ALA A 28 -1.78 1.39 7.79
N CYS A 29 -0.54 1.20 7.34
CA CYS A 29 -0.09 1.68 6.03
C CYS A 29 -0.84 1.00 4.87
N ILE A 30 -0.99 -0.33 4.92
CA ILE A 30 -1.72 -1.10 3.91
C ILE A 30 -3.21 -0.68 3.92
N SER A 31 -3.81 -0.55 5.10
CA SER A 31 -5.20 -0.09 5.24
C SER A 31 -5.37 1.33 4.68
N SER A 32 -4.37 2.20 4.81
CA SER A 32 -4.39 3.55 4.26
C SER A 32 -4.32 3.58 2.74
N ILE A 33 -3.49 2.76 2.09
CA ILE A 33 -3.49 2.64 0.62
C ILE A 33 -4.84 2.10 0.14
N ALA A 34 -5.38 1.06 0.80
CA ALA A 34 -6.69 0.52 0.48
C ALA A 34 -7.82 1.56 0.68
N SER A 35 -7.69 2.42 1.70
CA SER A 35 -8.63 3.51 1.99
C SER A 35 -8.63 4.55 0.87
N ASN A 36 -7.45 4.98 0.42
CA ASN A 36 -7.29 5.87 -0.74
C ASN A 36 -7.91 5.28 -2.02
N MET A 37 -7.86 3.96 -2.19
CA MET A 37 -8.47 3.28 -3.32
C MET A 37 -10.01 3.33 -3.28
N VAL A 38 -10.58 3.09 -2.10
CA VAL A 38 -12.02 2.92 -1.86
C VAL A 38 -12.77 4.26 -1.74
N VAL A 39 -12.07 5.36 -1.41
CA VAL A 39 -12.67 6.69 -1.22
C VAL A 39 -13.53 7.16 -2.40
N LEU A 40 -13.17 6.76 -3.63
CA LEU A 40 -13.93 7.13 -4.83
C LEU A 40 -15.37 6.57 -4.79
N ASN A 41 -15.55 5.38 -4.23
CA ASN A 41 -16.85 4.70 -4.22
C ASN A 41 -17.93 5.54 -3.51
N PHE A 42 -17.55 6.20 -2.42
CA PHE A 42 -18.45 7.06 -1.67
C PHE A 42 -18.53 8.46 -2.30
N THR A 43 -17.39 9.06 -2.62
CA THR A 43 -17.36 10.44 -3.15
C THR A 43 -18.05 10.58 -4.51
N LEU A 44 -18.17 9.51 -5.31
CA LEU A 44 -18.99 9.49 -6.53
C LEU A 44 -20.48 9.79 -6.27
N ILE A 45 -20.98 9.49 -5.07
CA ILE A 45 -22.34 9.78 -4.65
C ILE A 45 -22.46 11.27 -4.35
N CYS A 46 -21.49 11.84 -3.61
CA CYS A 46 -21.54 13.23 -3.17
C CYS A 46 -21.16 14.27 -4.24
N MET A 47 -20.46 13.85 -5.31
CA MET A 47 -19.99 14.78 -6.35
C MET A 47 -21.02 15.02 -7.46
N GLY A 48 -21.94 14.06 -7.65
CA GLY A 48 -23.01 14.19 -8.65
C GLY A 48 -23.98 15.30 -8.23
N SER A 49 -24.52 16.02 -9.21
CA SER A 49 -25.54 17.02 -8.92
C SER A 49 -26.87 16.34 -8.57
N ASP A 50 -27.61 16.90 -7.61
CA ASP A 50 -29.00 16.52 -7.31
C ASP A 50 -29.90 16.98 -8.47
N LEU A 51 -29.81 16.30 -9.61
CA LEU A 51 -30.74 16.53 -10.72
C LEU A 51 -32.09 15.94 -10.31
N ASN A 52 -33.08 16.81 -10.05
CA ASN A 52 -34.48 16.42 -9.99
C ASN A 52 -34.80 15.61 -11.25
N ASP A 53 -35.19 14.34 -11.07
CA ASP A 53 -35.38 13.27 -12.07
C ASP A 53 -36.40 13.54 -13.21
N THR A 54 -36.73 14.80 -13.52
CA THR A 54 -37.83 15.15 -14.44
C THR A 54 -37.41 15.59 -15.84
N ASN A 55 -36.13 15.89 -16.09
CA ASN A 55 -35.67 16.27 -17.42
C ASN A 55 -34.63 15.27 -17.91
N SER A 56 -34.93 14.64 -19.05
CA SER A 56 -33.99 13.81 -19.82
C SER A 56 -32.62 14.47 -19.89
N ILE A 57 -31.57 13.67 -19.75
CA ILE A 57 -30.16 14.07 -19.77
C ILE A 57 -29.83 14.66 -21.15
N ASP A 58 -30.15 15.94 -21.36
CA ASP A 58 -29.59 16.71 -22.46
C ASP A 58 -28.10 16.84 -22.19
N LEU A 59 -27.27 16.39 -23.14
CA LEU A 59 -25.81 16.48 -23.08
C LEU A 59 -25.31 17.90 -22.79
N GLU A 60 -26.15 18.90 -23.05
CA GLU A 60 -25.89 20.33 -22.93
C GLU A 60 -25.97 20.84 -21.47
N ASN A 61 -26.64 20.14 -20.55
CA ASN A 61 -26.86 20.55 -19.16
C ASN A 61 -26.16 19.67 -18.12
N ARG A 62 -25.14 18.89 -18.53
CA ARG A 62 -24.37 18.06 -17.57
C ARG A 62 -23.56 18.95 -16.63
N GLY A 63 -23.70 18.70 -15.33
CA GLY A 63 -22.82 19.28 -14.32
C GLY A 63 -21.36 18.81 -14.54
N PRO A 64 -20.38 19.58 -14.06
CA PRO A 64 -18.95 19.30 -14.27
C PRO A 64 -18.48 17.96 -13.70
N TYR A 65 -19.25 17.34 -12.81
CA TYR A 65 -18.94 16.06 -12.16
C TYR A 65 -19.95 14.94 -12.47
N ASP A 66 -20.89 15.18 -13.39
CA ASP A 66 -21.91 14.19 -13.76
C ASP A 66 -21.36 13.19 -14.79
N TYR A 67 -20.61 12.22 -14.26
CA TYR A 67 -20.05 11.15 -15.07
C TYR A 67 -21.10 10.13 -15.50
N SER A 68 -21.03 9.72 -16.77
CA SER A 68 -21.82 8.60 -17.29
C SER A 68 -21.43 7.27 -16.63
N GLN A 69 -22.31 6.27 -16.75
CA GLN A 69 -22.06 4.95 -16.16
C GLN A 69 -20.80 4.27 -16.73
N SER A 70 -20.47 4.50 -18.00
CA SER A 70 -19.24 4.00 -18.63
C SER A 70 -18.00 4.70 -18.07
N GLU A 71 -18.04 6.01 -17.91
CA GLU A 71 -16.94 6.79 -17.30
C GLU A 71 -16.67 6.36 -15.86
N LYS A 72 -17.72 6.19 -15.05
CA LYS A 72 -17.62 5.64 -13.69
C LYS A 72 -16.98 4.25 -13.71
N SER A 73 -17.38 3.41 -14.66
CA SER A 73 -16.80 2.08 -14.84
C SER A 73 -15.31 2.15 -15.21
N TYR A 74 -14.89 3.02 -16.12
CA TYR A 74 -13.47 3.19 -16.46
C TYR A 74 -12.62 3.63 -15.26
N LEU A 75 -13.13 4.51 -14.39
CA LEU A 75 -12.44 4.92 -13.16
C LEU A 75 -12.25 3.76 -12.17
N MET A 76 -13.17 2.80 -12.14
CA MET A 76 -13.07 1.59 -11.34
C MET A 76 -12.09 0.57 -11.95
N TRP A 77 -12.17 0.37 -13.27
CA TRP A 77 -11.28 -0.54 -14.01
C TRP A 77 -9.83 -0.07 -14.02
N ALA A 78 -9.57 1.24 -14.08
CA ALA A 78 -8.22 1.80 -14.08
C ALA A 78 -7.38 1.35 -12.87
N VAL A 79 -7.99 1.25 -11.70
CA VAL A 79 -7.32 0.74 -10.49
C VAL A 79 -6.96 -0.74 -10.65
N ALA A 80 -7.89 -1.55 -11.15
CA ALA A 80 -7.65 -2.97 -11.37
C ALA A 80 -6.51 -3.19 -12.37
N ILE A 81 -6.52 -2.45 -13.49
CA ILE A 81 -5.44 -2.50 -14.48
C ILE A 81 -4.12 -2.03 -13.86
N GLY A 82 -4.12 -0.92 -13.11
CA GLY A 82 -2.92 -0.45 -12.40
C GLY A 82 -2.35 -1.49 -11.43
N THR A 83 -3.22 -2.18 -10.69
CA THR A 83 -2.83 -3.26 -9.77
C THR A 83 -2.22 -4.44 -10.52
N LEU A 84 -2.81 -4.85 -11.65
CA LEU A 84 -2.26 -5.90 -12.52
C LEU A 84 -0.91 -5.52 -13.13
N VAL A 85 -0.76 -4.27 -13.55
CA VAL A 85 0.52 -3.75 -14.06
C VAL A 85 1.58 -3.75 -12.97
N ALA A 86 1.23 -3.40 -11.73
CA ALA A 86 2.12 -3.52 -10.59
C ALA A 86 2.46 -4.98 -10.21
N ALA A 87 1.57 -5.93 -10.54
CA ALA A 87 1.85 -7.36 -10.42
C ALA A 87 2.78 -7.88 -11.53
N TRP A 88 2.87 -7.20 -12.68
CA TRP A 88 3.64 -7.63 -13.85
C TRP A 88 5.17 -7.74 -13.60
N PRO A 89 5.82 -6.83 -12.84
CA PRO A 89 7.19 -7.01 -12.35
C PRO A 89 7.42 -8.29 -11.52
N PHE A 90 6.36 -8.95 -11.05
CA PHE A 90 6.44 -10.21 -10.30
C PHE A 90 6.23 -11.46 -11.16
N HIS A 91 5.69 -11.35 -12.38
CA HIS A 91 5.32 -12.53 -13.20
C HIS A 91 5.99 -12.61 -14.58
N TRP A 92 6.37 -11.49 -15.23
CA TRP A 92 6.86 -11.56 -16.62
C TRP A 92 8.36 -11.33 -16.74
N GLY A 93 9.11 -12.41 -16.57
CA GLY A 93 10.45 -12.56 -17.09
C GLY A 93 10.48 -13.46 -18.33
N PHE A 94 9.45 -13.47 -19.17
CA PHE A 94 9.52 -14.19 -20.45
C PHE A 94 10.15 -13.28 -21.50
N HIS A 95 11.44 -13.49 -21.73
CA HIS A 95 12.13 -12.99 -22.91
C HIS A 95 11.89 -13.98 -24.06
N TRP A 96 11.36 -13.50 -25.19
CA TRP A 96 11.06 -14.30 -26.37
C TRP A 96 12.15 -14.05 -27.42
N ASP A 97 13.12 -14.95 -27.53
CA ASP A 97 14.29 -14.83 -28.42
C ASP A 97 14.07 -15.57 -29.76
N GLY A 98 12.84 -15.55 -30.28
CA GLY A 98 12.50 -16.09 -31.60
C GLY A 98 12.50 -17.62 -31.76
N HIS A 99 13.03 -18.41 -30.82
CA HIS A 99 13.12 -19.89 -30.97
C HIS A 99 12.52 -20.69 -29.79
N GLN A 100 12.43 -20.15 -28.56
CA GLN A 100 11.77 -20.81 -27.41
C GLN A 100 11.41 -19.84 -26.27
N LEU A 101 10.39 -20.18 -25.47
CA LEU A 101 10.04 -19.50 -24.20
C LEU A 101 11.05 -19.87 -23.11
N ILE A 102 11.88 -18.92 -22.70
CA ILE A 102 12.83 -19.09 -21.58
C ILE A 102 12.11 -18.71 -20.28
N ALA A 103 12.14 -19.62 -19.30
CA ALA A 103 11.57 -19.41 -17.97
C ALA A 103 12.11 -18.11 -17.31
N PRO A 104 11.32 -17.45 -16.44
CA PRO A 104 11.72 -16.19 -15.81
C PRO A 104 13.03 -16.35 -15.02
N THR A 105 14.11 -15.81 -15.58
CA THR A 105 15.40 -15.72 -14.92
C THR A 105 15.32 -14.65 -13.82
N HIS A 106 14.92 -15.06 -12.61
CA HIS A 106 15.53 -14.59 -11.35
C HIS A 106 15.74 -13.06 -11.19
N LYS A 107 14.80 -12.24 -11.68
CA LYS A 107 14.93 -10.76 -11.65
C LYS A 107 13.71 -10.05 -11.04
N THR A 108 13.12 -10.60 -9.99
CA THR A 108 12.29 -9.82 -9.04
C THR A 108 13.19 -8.88 -8.20
N ARG A 109 13.99 -8.04 -8.89
CA ARG A 109 15.16 -7.32 -8.35
C ARG A 109 14.80 -6.02 -7.59
N CYS A 110 13.56 -5.53 -7.62
CA CYS A 110 13.24 -4.27 -6.94
C CYS A 110 13.24 -4.42 -5.42
N TYR A 111 12.51 -5.39 -4.88
CA TYR A 111 12.49 -5.65 -3.43
C TYR A 111 13.79 -6.24 -2.91
N GLN A 112 14.49 -7.05 -3.71
CA GLN A 112 15.81 -7.60 -3.35
C GLN A 112 16.93 -6.54 -3.36
N LYS A 113 16.89 -5.54 -4.25
CA LYS A 113 17.94 -4.52 -4.37
C LYS A 113 17.68 -3.27 -3.52
N TYR A 114 16.42 -2.83 -3.39
CA TYR A 114 16.04 -1.60 -2.67
C TYR A 114 15.41 -1.87 -1.30
N GLY A 115 14.99 -3.10 -1.02
CA GLY A 115 14.38 -3.52 0.24
C GLY A 115 12.94 -3.02 0.42
N ALA A 116 12.19 -3.71 1.30
CA ALA A 116 10.78 -3.42 1.57
C ALA A 116 10.53 -1.98 2.05
N ARG A 117 11.46 -1.42 2.84
CA ARG A 117 11.37 -0.06 3.39
C ARG A 117 11.16 0.98 2.30
N SER A 118 12.06 1.05 1.33
CA SER A 118 12.07 2.08 0.30
C SER A 118 10.99 1.83 -0.75
N VAL A 119 10.80 0.58 -1.17
CA VAL A 119 9.80 0.26 -2.20
C VAL A 119 8.38 0.53 -1.70
N PHE A 120 8.06 0.10 -0.48
CA PHE A 120 6.73 0.32 0.09
C PHE A 120 6.49 1.80 0.42
N PHE A 121 7.52 2.53 0.86
CA PHE A 121 7.45 3.98 1.03
C PHE A 121 7.13 4.69 -0.30
N THR A 122 7.86 4.38 -1.37
CA THR A 122 7.61 4.99 -2.68
C THR A 122 6.20 4.69 -3.19
N ALA A 123 5.71 3.46 -3.04
CA ALA A 123 4.33 3.10 -3.39
C ALA A 123 3.31 3.90 -2.57
N GLY A 124 3.52 4.04 -1.26
CA GLY A 124 2.69 4.87 -0.40
C GLY A 124 2.68 6.35 -0.78
N MET A 125 3.84 6.89 -1.19
CA MET A 125 3.93 8.27 -1.67
C MET A 125 3.20 8.45 -3.01
N ILE A 126 3.29 7.49 -3.93
CA ILE A 126 2.50 7.52 -5.19
C ILE A 126 1.00 7.51 -4.87
N SER A 127 0.54 6.64 -3.97
CA SER A 127 -0.86 6.61 -3.53
C SER A 127 -1.28 7.95 -2.90
N THR A 128 -0.46 8.51 -2.03
CA THR A 128 -0.70 9.78 -1.34
C THR A 128 -0.84 10.94 -2.32
N ILE A 129 0.11 11.10 -3.24
CA ILE A 129 0.11 12.17 -4.24
C ILE A 129 -1.07 12.00 -5.20
N SER A 130 -1.33 10.77 -5.65
CA SER A 130 -2.45 10.47 -6.55
C SER A 130 -3.79 10.78 -5.88
N THR A 131 -3.92 10.56 -4.58
CA THR A 131 -5.13 10.89 -3.82
C THR A 131 -5.26 12.40 -3.62
N ALA A 132 -4.18 13.11 -3.30
CA ALA A 132 -4.19 14.55 -3.09
C ALA A 132 -4.54 15.34 -4.37
N ILE A 133 -4.13 14.85 -5.54
CA ILE A 133 -4.40 15.50 -6.82
C ILE A 133 -5.81 15.18 -7.36
N MET A 134 -6.53 14.20 -6.80
CA MET A 134 -7.84 13.78 -7.33
C MET A 134 -8.89 14.90 -7.41
N PRO A 135 -9.07 15.76 -6.39
CA PRO A 135 -10.01 16.87 -6.51
C PRO A 135 -9.66 17.84 -7.64
N ILE A 136 -8.36 18.07 -7.82
CA ILE A 136 -7.84 18.94 -8.88
C ILE A 136 -8.13 18.28 -10.23
N THR A 137 -7.70 17.03 -10.45
CA THR A 137 -7.90 16.38 -11.75
C THR A 137 -9.37 16.20 -12.12
N ALA A 138 -10.25 15.99 -11.14
CA ALA A 138 -11.70 15.94 -11.36
C ALA A 138 -12.28 17.26 -11.91
N THR A 139 -11.73 18.41 -11.51
CA THR A 139 -12.15 19.74 -12.03
C THR A 139 -11.57 20.05 -13.42
N TYR A 140 -10.33 19.62 -13.69
CA TYR A 140 -9.60 20.02 -14.91
C TYR A 140 -9.88 19.10 -16.10
N SER A 141 -9.77 17.78 -15.93
CA SER A 141 -9.95 16.83 -17.04
C SER A 141 -10.20 15.39 -16.59
N TRP A 142 -11.18 14.76 -17.21
CA TRP A 142 -11.51 13.35 -16.95
C TRP A 142 -10.33 12.37 -17.21
N PRO A 143 -9.53 12.52 -18.29
CA PRO A 143 -8.36 11.64 -18.48
C PRO A 143 -7.29 11.77 -17.40
N ALA A 144 -7.06 12.98 -16.84
CA ALA A 144 -6.13 13.14 -15.72
C ALA A 144 -6.67 12.47 -14.45
N PHE A 145 -7.99 12.49 -14.25
CA PHE A 145 -8.64 11.79 -13.15
C PHE A 145 -8.47 10.27 -13.28
N LEU A 146 -8.65 9.75 -14.50
CA LEU A 146 -8.40 8.34 -14.83
C LEU A 146 -6.93 7.94 -14.61
N ALA A 147 -5.98 8.80 -14.99
CA ALA A 147 -4.56 8.55 -14.76
C ALA A 147 -4.21 8.50 -13.26
N ALA A 148 -4.77 9.40 -12.44
CA ALA A 148 -4.60 9.36 -10.99
C ALA A 148 -5.14 8.06 -10.38
N ARG A 149 -6.28 7.56 -10.87
CA ARG A 149 -6.85 6.26 -10.46
C ARG A 149 -5.94 5.08 -10.83
N PHE A 150 -5.37 5.10 -12.03
CA PHE A 150 -4.40 4.09 -12.44
C PHE A 150 -3.19 4.05 -11.49
N LEU A 151 -2.64 5.22 -11.11
CA LEU A 151 -1.50 5.31 -10.18
C LEU A 151 -1.84 4.82 -8.76
N GLN A 152 -3.07 5.04 -8.27
CA GLN A 152 -3.53 4.44 -7.02
C GLN A 152 -3.53 2.91 -7.11
N GLY A 153 -3.98 2.34 -8.23
CA GLY A 153 -3.91 0.89 -8.48
C GLY A 153 -2.49 0.34 -8.49
N VAL A 154 -1.56 1.05 -9.14
CA VAL A 154 -0.13 0.67 -9.13
C VAL A 154 0.43 0.60 -7.71
N SER A 155 0.04 1.57 -6.87
CA SER A 155 0.45 1.62 -5.46
C SER A 155 -0.14 0.49 -4.64
N PHE A 156 -1.42 0.16 -4.85
CA PHE A 156 -2.12 -0.93 -4.19
C PHE A 156 -1.49 -2.30 -4.45
N GLY A 157 -0.93 -2.52 -5.65
CA GLY A 157 -0.20 -3.76 -5.95
C GLY A 157 1.01 -4.01 -5.04
N ALA A 158 1.62 -2.96 -4.46
CA ALA A 158 2.75 -3.10 -3.54
C ALA A 158 2.35 -3.66 -2.17
N ASP A 159 1.08 -3.55 -1.77
CA ASP A 159 0.58 -4.02 -0.48
C ASP A 159 0.80 -5.52 -0.30
N PHE A 160 0.48 -6.32 -1.31
CA PHE A 160 0.63 -7.77 -1.25
C PHE A 160 2.09 -8.21 -1.05
N ALA A 161 3.04 -7.51 -1.69
CA ALA A 161 4.46 -7.77 -1.48
C ALA A 161 4.91 -7.33 -0.08
N ALA A 162 4.41 -6.21 0.43
CA ALA A 162 4.70 -5.73 1.79
C ALA A 162 4.21 -6.73 2.86
N ILE A 163 3.00 -7.28 2.70
CA ILE A 163 2.45 -8.33 3.58
C ILE A 163 3.42 -9.51 3.67
N GLY A 164 3.82 -10.06 2.52
CA GLY A 164 4.75 -11.19 2.47
C GLY A 164 6.09 -10.88 3.14
N LEU A 165 6.66 -9.69 2.89
CA LEU A 165 7.95 -9.30 3.44
C LEU A 165 7.90 -9.04 4.95
N ILE A 166 6.84 -8.44 5.47
CA ILE A 166 6.64 -8.27 6.92
C ILE A 166 6.55 -9.64 7.58
N VAL A 167 5.75 -10.56 7.03
CA VAL A 167 5.61 -11.92 7.59
C VAL A 167 6.96 -12.65 7.60
N VAL A 168 7.67 -12.68 6.48
CA VAL A 168 8.94 -13.41 6.36
C VAL A 168 10.02 -12.85 7.29
N HIS A 169 10.14 -11.52 7.42
CA HIS A 169 11.23 -10.91 8.18
C HIS A 169 10.90 -10.67 9.65
N TRP A 170 9.65 -10.36 10.00
CA TRP A 170 9.27 -9.89 11.33
C TRP A 170 8.41 -10.86 12.13
N ALA A 171 7.67 -11.79 11.49
CA ALA A 171 6.90 -12.78 12.20
C ALA A 171 7.77 -13.95 12.67
N SER A 172 7.42 -14.54 13.82
CA SER A 172 7.95 -15.86 14.22
C SER A 172 7.20 -16.95 13.45
N LEU A 173 7.86 -18.08 13.14
CA LEU A 173 7.26 -19.14 12.31
C LEU A 173 5.91 -19.65 12.85
N LYS A 174 5.78 -19.75 14.19
CA LYS A 174 4.53 -20.14 14.86
C LYS A 174 3.40 -19.11 14.74
N GLN A 175 3.74 -17.86 14.44
CA GLN A 175 2.82 -16.72 14.38
C GLN A 175 2.62 -16.18 12.96
N HIS A 176 3.15 -16.85 11.93
CA HIS A 176 2.93 -16.46 10.54
C HIS A 176 1.44 -16.32 10.20
N GLY A 177 0.62 -17.29 10.61
CA GLY A 177 -0.83 -17.24 10.37
C GLY A 177 -1.51 -16.02 10.99
N LEU A 178 -1.11 -15.64 12.21
CA LEU A 178 -1.62 -14.44 12.90
C LEU A 178 -1.19 -13.15 12.20
N PHE A 179 0.05 -13.07 11.73
CA PHE A 179 0.52 -11.89 11.00
C PHE A 179 -0.19 -11.77 9.66
N ILE A 180 -0.33 -12.86 8.92
CA ILE A 180 -1.06 -12.88 7.64
C ILE A 180 -2.51 -12.46 7.86
N SER A 181 -3.22 -13.03 8.84
CA SER A 181 -4.64 -12.69 9.07
C SER A 181 -4.84 -11.22 9.44
N LEU A 182 -4.02 -10.67 10.34
CA LEU A 182 -4.09 -9.27 10.73
C LEU A 182 -3.72 -8.32 9.60
N LEU A 183 -2.67 -8.65 8.82
CA LEU A 183 -2.29 -7.85 7.67
C LEU A 183 -3.38 -7.89 6.59
N SER A 184 -3.93 -9.06 6.27
CA SER A 184 -4.98 -9.23 5.25
C SER A 184 -6.34 -8.65 5.64
N SER A 185 -6.56 -8.31 6.92
CA SER A 185 -7.79 -7.64 7.38
C SER A 185 -7.88 -6.15 6.97
N PHE A 186 -6.87 -5.65 6.25
CA PHE A 186 -6.76 -4.25 5.84
C PHE A 186 -7.98 -3.74 5.07
N SER A 187 -8.63 -4.58 4.25
CA SER A 187 -9.75 -4.16 3.41
C SER A 187 -10.99 -3.78 4.23
N GLN A 188 -11.17 -4.38 5.39
CA GLN A 188 -12.31 -4.14 6.27
C GLN A 188 -12.02 -2.92 7.13
N ILE A 189 -10.79 -2.82 7.65
CA ILE A 189 -10.31 -1.65 8.39
C ILE A 189 -10.40 -0.38 7.54
N SER A 190 -10.01 -0.46 6.26
CA SER A 190 -10.07 0.68 5.36
C SER A 190 -11.50 1.17 5.14
N VAL A 191 -12.46 0.26 4.91
CA VAL A 191 -13.88 0.62 4.72
C VAL A 191 -14.50 1.17 6.01
N MET A 192 -14.20 0.56 7.17
CA MET A 192 -14.67 1.02 8.47
C MET A 192 -14.26 2.47 8.76
N PHE A 193 -13.07 2.88 8.30
CA PHE A 193 -12.61 4.26 8.41
C PHE A 193 -13.19 5.15 7.30
N THR A 194 -13.12 4.71 6.04
CA THR A 194 -13.42 5.55 4.87
C THR A 194 -14.89 5.95 4.78
N MET A 195 -15.82 5.02 5.04
CA MET A 195 -17.24 5.29 4.79
C MET A 195 -17.82 6.36 5.74
N PRO A 196 -17.65 6.27 7.07
CA PRO A 196 -18.18 7.29 7.98
C PRO A 196 -17.50 8.65 7.78
N VAL A 197 -16.18 8.65 7.55
CA VAL A 197 -15.40 9.88 7.32
C VAL A 197 -15.85 10.57 6.04
N ALA A 198 -16.04 9.81 4.95
CA ALA A 198 -16.53 10.38 3.71
C ALA A 198 -17.97 10.90 3.83
N GLY A 199 -18.84 10.21 4.58
CA GLY A 199 -20.21 10.66 4.86
C GLY A 199 -20.24 12.03 5.54
N GLU A 200 -19.57 12.15 6.68
CA GLU A 200 -19.53 13.40 7.44
C GLU A 200 -18.92 14.56 6.62
N LEU A 201 -17.80 14.30 5.94
CA LEU A 201 -17.10 15.34 5.19
C LEU A 201 -17.84 15.76 3.92
N CYS A 202 -18.54 14.84 3.26
CA CYS A 202 -19.37 15.18 2.10
C CYS A 202 -20.51 16.14 2.46
N GLU A 203 -21.16 15.94 3.61
CA GLU A 203 -22.25 16.82 4.08
C GLU A 203 -21.73 18.12 4.70
N SER A 204 -20.48 18.13 5.16
CA SER A 204 -19.86 19.33 5.72
C SER A 204 -19.68 20.45 4.69
N SER A 205 -19.51 21.68 5.17
CA SER A 205 -19.18 22.86 4.34
C SER A 205 -17.90 22.72 3.49
N LEU A 206 -17.04 21.73 3.78
CA LEU A 206 -15.81 21.47 3.05
C LEU A 206 -16.04 20.60 1.80
N GLY A 207 -17.18 19.91 1.72
CA GLY A 207 -17.59 19.05 0.63
C GLY A 207 -16.67 17.85 0.36
N TRP A 208 -16.96 17.13 -0.72
CA TRP A 208 -16.22 15.94 -1.13
C TRP A 208 -14.71 16.11 -1.37
N PRO A 209 -14.16 17.27 -1.79
CA PRO A 209 -12.70 17.42 -1.97
C PRO A 209 -11.93 17.18 -0.67
N SER A 210 -12.52 17.55 0.47
CA SER A 210 -11.89 17.43 1.78
C SER A 210 -11.58 15.98 2.18
N VAL A 211 -12.39 15.03 1.73
CA VAL A 211 -12.18 13.59 1.95
C VAL A 211 -10.82 13.17 1.38
N TYR A 212 -10.51 13.57 0.15
CA TYR A 212 -9.25 13.24 -0.50
C TYR A 212 -8.04 13.83 0.22
N TYR A 213 -8.14 15.09 0.66
CA TYR A 213 -7.05 15.75 1.39
C TYR A 213 -6.80 15.12 2.76
N LEU A 214 -7.86 14.76 3.50
CA LEU A 214 -7.72 14.07 4.78
C LEU A 214 -7.06 12.70 4.61
N HIS A 215 -7.53 11.91 3.64
CA HIS A 215 -6.96 10.59 3.35
C HIS A 215 -5.48 10.69 2.94
N ALA A 216 -5.13 11.65 2.07
CA ALA A 216 -3.75 11.91 1.69
C ALA A 216 -2.88 12.34 2.89
N ALA A 217 -3.40 13.19 3.79
CA ALA A 217 -2.67 13.59 4.99
C ALA A 217 -2.40 12.40 5.93
N VAL A 218 -3.40 11.54 6.15
CA VAL A 218 -3.26 10.31 6.95
C VAL A 218 -2.22 9.38 6.34
N SER A 219 -2.29 9.15 5.02
CA SER A 219 -1.28 8.35 4.31
C SER A 219 0.12 8.94 4.43
N ALA A 220 0.29 10.25 4.26
CA ALA A 220 1.58 10.91 4.37
C ALA A 220 2.21 10.71 5.75
N VAL A 221 1.43 10.84 6.82
CA VAL A 221 1.88 10.61 8.20
C VAL A 221 2.28 9.16 8.42
N LEU A 222 1.43 8.21 7.99
CA LEU A 222 1.70 6.78 8.16
C LEU A 222 2.93 6.32 7.38
N PHE A 223 3.09 6.75 6.13
CA PHE A 223 4.26 6.40 5.32
C PHE A 223 5.54 7.09 5.80
N SER A 224 5.44 8.30 6.35
CA SER A 224 6.57 8.92 7.06
C SER A 224 6.97 8.09 8.27
N ALA A 225 6.01 7.68 9.11
CA ALA A 225 6.27 6.81 10.26
C ALA A 225 6.88 5.46 9.83
N TRP A 226 6.37 4.85 8.76
CA TRP A 226 6.95 3.64 8.15
C TRP A 226 8.40 3.87 7.75
N PHE A 227 8.68 4.93 7.02
CA PHE A 227 10.03 5.23 6.57
C PHE A 227 10.99 5.39 7.74
N TYR A 228 10.60 6.07 8.82
CA TYR A 228 11.47 6.25 9.97
C TYR A 228 11.66 4.99 10.80
N TYR A 229 10.57 4.27 11.09
CA TYR A 229 10.55 3.14 12.03
C TYR A 229 10.97 1.81 11.37
N TYR A 230 10.42 1.47 10.21
CA TYR A 230 10.62 0.17 9.60
C TYR A 230 12.08 -0.06 9.14
N ARG A 231 12.57 -1.29 9.31
CA ARG A 231 13.87 -1.74 8.80
C ARG A 231 13.72 -3.07 8.07
N ASN A 232 14.46 -3.24 6.97
CA ASN A 232 14.41 -4.45 6.16
C ASN A 232 14.91 -5.68 6.92
N ASN A 233 15.94 -5.51 7.76
CA ASN A 233 16.48 -6.58 8.58
C ASN A 233 16.18 -6.29 10.07
N PRO A 234 15.47 -7.19 10.78
CA PRO A 234 15.16 -7.02 12.19
C PRO A 234 16.43 -6.85 13.05
N ALA A 235 17.54 -7.53 12.71
CA ALA A 235 18.80 -7.44 13.45
C ALA A 235 19.45 -6.04 13.40
N LYS A 236 19.08 -5.20 12.42
CA LYS A 236 19.59 -3.83 12.27
C LYS A 236 18.66 -2.79 12.90
N HIS A 237 17.56 -3.20 13.53
CA HIS A 237 16.60 -2.28 14.13
C HIS A 237 17.10 -1.82 15.51
N PRO A 238 17.11 -0.49 15.81
CA PRO A 238 17.72 0.04 17.03
C PRO A 238 17.03 -0.44 18.31
N ALA A 239 15.71 -0.65 18.27
CA ALA A 239 14.94 -1.18 19.40
C ALA A 239 14.83 -2.73 19.41
N MET A 240 15.70 -3.44 18.68
CA MET A 240 15.68 -4.91 18.66
C MET A 240 16.49 -5.49 19.81
N THR A 241 15.91 -6.42 20.56
CA THR A 241 16.60 -7.18 21.62
C THR A 241 17.07 -8.53 21.09
N GLU A 242 18.14 -9.08 21.66
CA GLU A 242 18.63 -10.43 21.30
C GLU A 242 17.55 -11.50 21.53
N ILE A 243 16.78 -11.39 22.62
CA ILE A 243 15.67 -12.29 22.95
C ILE A 243 14.58 -12.26 21.87
N GLU A 244 14.19 -11.07 21.41
CA GLU A 244 13.12 -10.96 20.40
C GLU A 244 13.61 -11.40 19.01
N LEU A 245 14.87 -11.12 18.68
CA LEU A 245 15.49 -11.58 17.44
C LEU A 245 15.57 -13.11 17.39
N GLU A 246 15.95 -13.75 18.50
CA GLU A 246 15.97 -15.21 18.62
C GLU A 246 14.58 -15.80 18.38
N LYS A 247 13.51 -15.22 18.94
CA LYS A 247 12.12 -15.67 18.68
C LYS A 247 11.72 -15.58 17.22
N ILE A 248 12.18 -14.55 16.50
CA ILE A 248 11.90 -14.38 15.07
C ILE A 248 12.64 -15.45 14.25
N GLN A 249 13.89 -15.73 14.60
CA GLN A 249 14.76 -16.66 13.86
C GLN A 249 14.53 -18.13 14.22
N ARG A 250 13.98 -18.42 15.40
CA ARG A 250 13.76 -19.79 15.89
C ARG A 250 12.94 -20.61 14.90
N GLY A 251 13.55 -21.67 14.37
CA GLY A 251 12.93 -22.58 13.42
C GLY A 251 12.96 -22.11 11.96
N LYS A 252 13.51 -20.93 11.66
CA LYS A 252 13.83 -20.51 10.29
C LYS A 252 15.19 -21.11 9.91
N GLY A 253 15.28 -21.74 8.74
CA GLY A 253 16.59 -22.12 8.18
C GLY A 253 17.45 -20.88 7.92
N GLU A 254 18.78 -21.02 7.92
CA GLU A 254 19.67 -19.92 7.54
C GLU A 254 19.31 -19.44 6.13
N VAL A 255 18.72 -18.24 6.02
CA VAL A 255 18.56 -17.57 4.73
C VAL A 255 19.93 -17.01 4.36
N LYS A 256 20.82 -17.87 3.83
CA LYS A 256 22.07 -17.41 3.23
C LYS A 256 21.72 -16.50 2.05
N GLU A 257 22.20 -15.26 2.11
CA GLU A 257 22.21 -14.36 0.97
C GLU A 257 22.91 -15.09 -0.19
N LYS A 258 22.16 -15.49 -1.22
CA LYS A 258 22.71 -16.26 -2.35
C LYS A 258 23.80 -15.40 -3.01
N GLU A 259 25.06 -15.79 -2.83
CA GLU A 259 26.16 -15.29 -3.67
C GLU A 259 25.81 -15.52 -5.14
N PRO A 260 26.16 -14.58 -6.05
CA PRO A 260 25.91 -14.74 -7.46
C PRO A 260 26.65 -15.98 -7.97
N THR A 261 25.90 -16.93 -8.52
CA THR A 261 26.48 -18.14 -9.13
C THR A 261 27.39 -17.72 -10.28
N PRO A 262 28.67 -18.13 -10.30
CA PRO A 262 29.56 -17.83 -11.41
C PRO A 262 29.00 -18.48 -12.67
N ILE A 263 28.75 -17.66 -13.69
CA ILE A 263 28.33 -18.11 -15.01
C ILE A 263 29.57 -18.76 -15.64
N ARG A 264 29.52 -20.05 -15.97
CA ARG A 264 30.53 -20.64 -16.87
C ARG A 264 30.32 -19.99 -18.24
N VAL A 265 31.32 -19.20 -18.65
CA VAL A 265 31.46 -18.68 -20.02
C VAL A 265 31.87 -19.82 -20.94
#